data_AF-A0A2H3KXB0-F1
#
_entry.id   AF-A0A2H3KXB0-F1
#
_cell.length_a   1.000
_cell.length_b   1.000
_cell.length_c   1.000
_cell.angle_alpha   90.00
_cell.angle_beta   90.00
_cell.angle_gamma   90.00
#
_symmetry.space_group_name_H-M   'P 1'
#
loop_
_entity.id
_entity.type
_entity.pdbx_description
1 polymer ?
#
loop_
_entity_poly.entity_id
_entity_poly.type
_entity_poly.pdbx_seq_one_letter_code
_entity_poly.pdbx_strand_id
1 'polypeptide(L)'
;MIDTVTNVPIDATTTFLVSGGARGITAACVIGMAQHFRCQFVLLGRTTLTPVPGWVEPGMDDATLKQRIAGTFTAQGERAVPAAIQRVWREIRACEEIEATLQAIRAAGSTAYYVSADVTDPQSIQAALHQAGISPTTITGLIHGAGALADKRIEQKTGADFDAVYGPKITGLQSLLTVLPPGQLRYLVLFSSGAGFFGNLGQTDYALANEILNKAAYQLQQDYPACRVLSLNWGPWDGGMVTPAIKALFAQRQIAVIPVDGGVAVLVEQLAQPVSPVQLLVGSPMLPAPAPLEQTLRTYRLHRQLTEAANPFLRDHMIGLHAVLPATAAASWMSDGCAQLYPGYQLRRCDAFQVLKGIIFDEQLAPAYQLELRETFKDETEGVLRLDAVISSKTSAGKPRFHYRATIELGRKQLAPPAPGVVGPGEDTCIDSAQLYRDGTLFHGPLLQSIQCVVPQNDDRLVLRCQLPAVSLAAQGQFRAETFNAYVADALLQAGLVWIRQRHQTASLPLGWASLAHYRPLAFDQPIALTLTPCASNELRLSADITAFDAAGQVLLAMHGAEFAVSHQLDRLFALRNA
;
A
#
# COMPACT_ATOMS: atom_id res chain seq x y z
N MET A 1 -12.20 -30.17 4.65
CA MET A 1 -10.79 -30.48 4.93
C MET A 1 -10.01 -30.03 3.71
N ILE A 2 -9.27 -28.93 3.83
CA ILE A 2 -8.40 -28.44 2.76
C ILE A 2 -7.17 -29.35 2.84
N ASP A 3 -7.04 -30.30 1.92
CA ASP A 3 -5.82 -31.09 1.80
C ASP A 3 -4.67 -30.10 1.59
N THR A 4 -3.79 -30.05 2.59
CA THR A 4 -2.59 -29.23 2.56
C THR A 4 -1.79 -29.64 1.33
N VAL A 5 -1.62 -28.70 0.39
CA VAL A 5 -0.65 -28.80 -0.71
C VAL A 5 0.63 -29.37 -0.14
N THR A 6 1.05 -30.53 -0.61
CA THR A 6 2.35 -31.10 -0.21
C THR A 6 3.41 -30.17 -0.77
N ASN A 7 3.89 -29.28 0.10
CA ASN A 7 4.79 -28.21 -0.30
C ASN A 7 6.19 -28.81 -0.50
N VAL A 8 6.43 -29.35 -1.68
CA VAL A 8 7.74 -29.91 -2.04
C VAL A 8 8.71 -28.75 -2.24
N PRO A 9 9.79 -28.62 -1.45
CA PRO A 9 10.70 -27.48 -1.55
C PRO A 9 11.32 -27.32 -2.95
N ILE A 10 11.71 -26.09 -3.28
CA ILE A 10 12.53 -25.83 -4.47
C ILE A 10 13.96 -26.29 -4.19
N ASP A 11 14.48 -27.18 -5.03
CA ASP A 11 15.85 -27.68 -4.95
C ASP A 11 16.43 -27.88 -6.36
N ALA A 12 17.60 -28.53 -6.44
CA ALA A 12 18.31 -28.80 -7.69
C ALA A 12 17.56 -29.72 -8.67
N THR A 13 16.51 -30.42 -8.24
CA THR A 13 15.66 -31.25 -9.11
C THR A 13 14.51 -30.45 -9.74
N THR A 14 14.23 -29.25 -9.22
CA THR A 14 13.20 -28.37 -9.75
C THR A 14 13.67 -27.68 -11.03
N THR A 15 12.94 -27.90 -12.12
CA THR A 15 13.17 -27.20 -13.40
C THR A 15 12.04 -26.21 -13.66
N PHE A 16 12.40 -24.93 -13.86
CA PHE A 16 11.48 -23.86 -14.22
C PHE A 16 11.56 -23.53 -15.71
N LEU A 17 10.43 -23.54 -16.40
CA LEU A 17 10.29 -22.84 -17.68
C LEU A 17 9.95 -21.38 -17.41
N VAL A 18 10.74 -20.45 -17.95
CA VAL A 18 10.61 -19.02 -17.68
C VAL A 18 10.41 -18.25 -18.98
N SER A 19 9.18 -17.87 -19.29
CA SER A 19 8.92 -17.01 -20.46
C SER A 19 9.35 -15.58 -20.18
N GLY A 20 10.07 -14.96 -21.11
CA GLY A 20 10.67 -13.64 -20.89
C GLY A 20 11.81 -13.65 -19.85
N GLY A 21 12.35 -14.82 -19.54
CA GLY A 21 13.28 -15.02 -18.42
C GLY A 21 14.73 -14.65 -18.66
N ALA A 22 15.11 -14.35 -19.90
CA ALA A 22 16.51 -14.21 -20.28
C ALA A 22 17.05 -12.77 -20.21
N ARG A 23 16.18 -11.78 -19.97
CA ARG A 23 16.49 -10.35 -20.00
C ARG A 23 15.67 -9.57 -18.98
N GLY A 24 16.15 -8.39 -18.57
CA GLY A 24 15.42 -7.47 -17.68
C GLY A 24 15.08 -8.03 -16.28
N ILE A 25 13.94 -7.61 -15.72
CA ILE A 25 13.55 -7.90 -14.33
C ILE A 25 13.32 -9.39 -14.08
N THR A 26 12.72 -10.10 -15.04
CA THR A 26 12.52 -11.55 -14.93
C THR A 26 13.86 -12.29 -14.84
N ALA A 27 14.89 -11.85 -15.58
CA ALA A 27 16.24 -12.41 -15.46
C ALA A 27 16.86 -12.15 -14.09
N ALA A 28 16.72 -10.92 -13.55
CA ALA A 28 17.20 -10.62 -12.19
C ALA A 28 16.54 -11.53 -11.14
N CYS A 29 15.24 -11.78 -11.27
CA CYS A 29 14.50 -12.72 -10.41
C CYS A 29 15.02 -14.15 -10.53
N VAL A 30 15.26 -14.63 -11.75
CA VAL A 30 15.84 -15.96 -12.00
C VAL A 30 17.23 -16.09 -11.40
N ILE A 31 18.08 -15.07 -11.53
CA ILE A 31 19.43 -15.06 -10.93
C ILE A 31 19.33 -15.13 -9.39
N GLY A 32 18.44 -14.37 -8.76
CA GLY A 32 18.21 -14.45 -7.32
C GLY A 32 17.71 -15.83 -6.88
N MET A 33 16.81 -16.44 -7.66
CA MET A 33 16.37 -17.82 -7.42
C MET A 33 17.52 -18.83 -7.57
N ALA A 34 18.38 -18.66 -8.56
CA ALA A 34 19.56 -19.51 -8.76
C ALA A 34 20.50 -19.46 -7.54
N GLN A 35 20.75 -18.26 -7.02
CA GLN A 35 21.60 -18.04 -5.84
C GLN A 35 21.02 -18.69 -4.58
N HIS A 36 19.69 -18.66 -4.42
CA HIS A 36 19.04 -19.15 -3.21
C HIS A 36 18.71 -20.65 -3.25
N PHE A 37 18.13 -21.15 -4.35
CA PHE A 37 17.60 -22.51 -4.45
C PHE A 37 18.49 -23.47 -5.23
N ARG A 38 19.39 -22.96 -6.08
CA ARG A 38 20.24 -23.77 -6.99
C ARG A 38 19.45 -24.73 -7.89
N CYS A 39 18.26 -24.31 -8.34
CA CYS A 39 17.39 -25.05 -9.24
C CYS A 39 17.80 -24.90 -10.72
N GLN A 40 17.06 -25.51 -11.64
CA GLN A 40 17.35 -25.51 -13.08
C GLN A 40 16.37 -24.61 -13.84
N PHE A 41 16.83 -24.02 -14.94
CA PHE A 41 16.03 -23.08 -15.73
C PHE A 41 16.03 -23.38 -17.23
N VAL A 42 14.88 -23.16 -17.86
CA VAL A 42 14.70 -23.07 -19.31
C VAL A 42 14.17 -21.67 -19.59
N LEU A 43 15.02 -20.80 -20.11
CA LEU A 43 14.69 -19.41 -20.39
C LEU A 43 14.15 -19.30 -21.81
N LEU A 44 12.91 -18.86 -21.96
CA LEU A 44 12.23 -18.74 -23.24
C LEU A 44 12.12 -17.27 -23.65
N GLY A 45 12.51 -16.95 -24.88
CA GLY A 45 12.39 -15.61 -25.46
C GLY A 45 12.30 -15.66 -26.99
N ARG A 46 12.09 -14.51 -27.63
CA ARG A 46 11.99 -14.41 -29.10
C ARG A 46 13.33 -14.19 -29.80
N THR A 47 14.37 -13.82 -29.06
CA THR A 47 15.69 -13.52 -29.62
C THR A 47 16.34 -14.82 -30.05
N THR A 48 16.70 -14.95 -31.31
CA THR A 48 17.56 -16.06 -31.75
C THR A 48 18.98 -15.79 -31.28
N LEU A 49 19.54 -16.69 -30.47
CA LEU A 49 20.94 -16.60 -30.07
C LEU A 49 21.82 -16.85 -31.30
N THR A 50 22.60 -15.84 -31.66
CA THR A 50 23.64 -15.93 -32.66
C THR A 50 24.99 -15.65 -32.00
N PRO A 51 26.10 -16.28 -32.44
CA PRO A 51 27.41 -15.96 -31.91
C PRO A 51 27.70 -14.47 -32.06
N VAL A 52 28.04 -13.82 -30.94
CA VAL A 52 28.45 -12.41 -30.95
C VAL A 52 29.71 -12.29 -31.84
N PRO A 53 29.75 -11.36 -32.81
CA PRO A 53 30.90 -11.23 -33.69
C PRO A 53 32.19 -10.97 -32.91
N GLY A 54 33.29 -11.63 -33.28
CA GLY A 54 34.55 -11.56 -32.52
C GLY A 54 35.21 -10.17 -32.44
N TRP A 55 34.72 -9.19 -33.20
CA TRP A 55 35.15 -7.79 -33.10
C TRP A 55 34.36 -6.98 -32.05
N VAL A 56 33.32 -7.55 -31.47
CA VAL A 56 32.58 -6.95 -30.35
C VAL A 56 33.29 -7.34 -29.06
N GLU A 57 33.89 -6.36 -28.41
CA GLU A 57 34.59 -6.53 -27.14
C GLU A 57 33.60 -6.38 -25.96
N PRO A 58 33.76 -7.14 -24.86
CA PRO A 58 32.91 -7.00 -23.68
C PRO A 58 32.93 -5.56 -23.16
N GLY A 59 31.74 -4.98 -22.95
CA GLY A 59 31.60 -3.62 -22.42
C GLY A 59 31.81 -2.49 -23.42
N MET A 60 31.94 -2.80 -24.72
CA MET A 60 31.96 -1.79 -25.79
C MET A 60 30.73 -0.87 -25.67
N ASP A 61 30.90 0.44 -25.82
CA ASP A 61 29.79 1.40 -25.73
C ASP A 61 28.89 1.37 -26.99
N ASP A 62 27.66 1.87 -26.84
CA ASP A 62 26.66 1.83 -27.92
C ASP A 62 27.01 2.67 -29.15
N ALA A 63 27.77 3.76 -28.98
CA ALA A 63 28.13 4.62 -30.10
C ALA A 63 29.20 3.92 -30.95
N THR A 64 30.23 3.38 -30.31
CA THR A 64 31.30 2.60 -30.97
C THR A 64 30.73 1.36 -31.65
N LEU A 65 29.82 0.63 -30.98
CA LEU A 65 29.18 -0.55 -31.55
C LEU A 65 28.40 -0.20 -32.82
N LYS A 66 27.57 0.85 -32.80
CA LYS A 66 26.82 1.30 -33.98
C LYS A 66 27.75 1.74 -35.12
N GLN A 67 28.87 2.39 -34.80
CA GLN A 67 29.86 2.78 -35.78
C GLN A 67 30.52 1.55 -36.44
N ARG A 68 30.92 0.54 -35.66
CA ARG A 68 31.51 -0.70 -36.20
C ARG A 68 30.49 -1.50 -37.04
N ILE A 69 29.22 -1.53 -36.64
CA ILE A 69 28.14 -2.12 -37.44
C ILE A 69 28.02 -1.41 -38.80
N ALA A 70 28.00 -0.08 -38.81
CA ALA A 70 27.95 0.70 -40.05
C ALA A 70 29.19 0.44 -40.94
N GLY A 71 30.37 0.30 -40.33
CA GLY A 71 31.60 -0.09 -41.04
C GLY A 71 31.50 -1.48 -41.69
N THR A 72 30.84 -2.43 -41.03
CA THR A 72 30.65 -3.79 -41.55
C THR A 72 29.76 -3.81 -42.79
N PHE A 73 28.63 -3.08 -42.76
CA PHE A 73 27.78 -2.89 -43.95
C PHE A 73 28.58 -2.29 -45.11
N THR A 74 29.36 -1.24 -44.82
CA THR A 74 30.19 -0.56 -45.82
C THR A 74 31.23 -1.50 -46.44
N ALA A 75 31.90 -2.32 -45.62
CA ALA A 75 32.90 -3.29 -46.08
C ALA A 75 32.30 -4.42 -46.93
N GLN A 76 31.02 -4.74 -46.72
CA GLN A 76 30.27 -5.74 -47.50
C GLN A 76 29.65 -5.16 -48.79
N GLY A 77 29.88 -3.87 -49.08
CA GLY A 77 29.27 -3.18 -50.22
C GLY A 77 27.78 -2.87 -50.04
N GLU A 78 27.26 -3.00 -48.81
CA GLU A 78 25.87 -2.74 -48.47
C GLU A 78 25.69 -1.31 -47.93
N ARG A 79 24.48 -0.76 -48.09
CA ARG A 79 24.15 0.57 -47.58
C ARG A 79 23.80 0.50 -46.09
N ALA A 80 24.61 1.16 -45.27
CA ALA A 80 24.40 1.27 -43.83
C ALA A 80 23.22 2.22 -43.48
N VAL A 81 21.98 1.75 -43.62
CA VAL A 81 20.78 2.53 -43.26
C VAL A 81 20.53 2.51 -41.74
N PRO A 82 20.11 3.63 -41.10
CA PRO A 82 19.97 3.71 -39.64
C PRO A 82 19.09 2.62 -39.03
N ALA A 83 17.98 2.25 -39.67
CA ALA A 83 17.09 1.20 -39.19
C ALA A 83 17.77 -0.18 -39.16
N ALA A 84 18.61 -0.50 -40.16
CA ALA A 84 19.35 -1.76 -40.21
C ALA A 84 20.45 -1.81 -39.14
N ILE A 85 21.20 -0.71 -38.97
CA ILE A 85 22.19 -0.58 -37.89
C ILE A 85 21.52 -0.78 -36.53
N GLN A 86 20.39 -0.10 -36.30
CA GLN A 86 19.66 -0.20 -35.04
C GLN A 86 19.13 -1.60 -34.78
N ARG A 87 18.72 -2.33 -35.82
CA ARG A 87 18.29 -3.74 -35.71
C ARG A 87 19.43 -4.64 -35.27
N VAL A 88 20.55 -4.62 -36.00
CA VAL A 88 21.74 -5.44 -35.67
C VAL A 88 22.29 -5.09 -34.29
N TRP A 89 22.32 -3.81 -33.93
CA TRP A 89 22.71 -3.36 -32.59
C TRP A 89 21.81 -3.96 -31.50
N ARG A 90 20.48 -3.95 -31.67
CA ARG A 90 19.54 -4.56 -30.72
C ARG A 90 19.73 -6.08 -30.61
N GLU A 91 19.99 -6.75 -31.72
CA GLU A 91 20.23 -8.20 -31.76
C GLU A 91 21.51 -8.57 -30.99
N ILE A 92 22.62 -7.87 -31.24
CA ILE A 92 23.89 -8.07 -30.52
C ILE A 92 23.69 -7.83 -29.02
N ARG A 93 23.11 -6.69 -28.64
CA ARG A 93 22.86 -6.37 -27.22
C ARG A 93 21.95 -7.37 -26.53
N ALA A 94 20.93 -7.86 -27.22
CA ALA A 94 20.06 -8.90 -26.67
C ALA A 94 20.83 -10.20 -26.44
N CYS A 95 21.70 -10.62 -27.36
CA CYS A 95 22.52 -11.82 -27.19
C CYS A 95 23.53 -11.66 -26.05
N GLU A 96 24.22 -10.51 -25.95
CA GLU A 96 25.13 -10.22 -24.83
C GLU A 96 24.40 -10.30 -23.46
N GLU A 97 23.21 -9.71 -23.36
CA GLU A 97 22.40 -9.72 -22.12
C GLU A 97 21.94 -11.15 -21.75
N ILE A 98 21.54 -11.96 -22.75
CA ILE A 98 21.14 -13.36 -22.53
C ILE A 98 22.34 -14.18 -22.07
N GLU A 99 23.50 -14.07 -22.72
CA GLU A 99 24.71 -14.80 -22.33
C GLU A 99 25.19 -14.39 -20.93
N ALA A 100 25.14 -13.10 -20.60
CA ALA A 100 25.45 -12.61 -19.25
C ALA A 100 24.50 -13.22 -18.19
N THR A 101 23.21 -13.32 -18.51
CA THR A 101 22.21 -13.96 -17.64
C THR A 101 22.53 -15.45 -17.45
N LEU A 102 22.82 -16.19 -18.53
CA LEU A 102 23.19 -17.60 -18.45
C LEU A 102 24.47 -17.80 -17.63
N GLN A 103 25.48 -16.94 -17.80
CA GLN A 103 26.72 -16.98 -17.03
C GLN A 103 26.47 -16.70 -15.54
N ALA A 104 25.65 -15.71 -15.20
CA ALA A 104 25.31 -15.39 -13.82
C ALA A 104 24.59 -16.55 -13.11
N ILE A 105 23.66 -17.22 -13.80
CA ILE A 105 22.97 -18.41 -13.27
C ILE A 105 23.97 -19.56 -13.03
N ARG A 106 24.88 -19.81 -13.98
CA ARG A 106 25.94 -20.83 -13.83
C ARG A 106 26.87 -20.51 -12.67
N ALA A 107 27.28 -19.25 -12.51
CA ALA A 107 28.12 -18.81 -11.41
C ALA A 107 27.45 -18.98 -10.03
N ALA A 108 26.11 -18.92 -9.98
CA ALA A 108 25.33 -19.19 -8.77
C ALA A 108 25.20 -20.69 -8.43
N GLY A 109 25.66 -21.59 -9.30
CA GLY A 109 25.60 -23.05 -9.11
C GLY A 109 24.36 -23.73 -9.71
N SER A 110 23.58 -23.00 -10.53
CA SER A 110 22.41 -23.52 -11.25
C SER A 110 22.73 -23.84 -12.71
N THR A 111 21.86 -24.61 -13.37
CA THR A 111 21.90 -24.81 -14.83
C THR A 111 20.83 -23.99 -15.52
N ALA A 112 21.15 -23.45 -16.70
CA ALA A 112 20.19 -22.74 -17.53
C ALA A 112 20.41 -23.03 -19.01
N TYR A 113 19.30 -23.23 -19.71
CA TYR A 113 19.22 -23.33 -21.16
C TYR A 113 18.40 -22.16 -21.70
N TYR A 114 18.77 -21.63 -22.85
CA TYR A 114 17.95 -20.64 -23.55
C TYR A 114 17.31 -21.27 -24.79
N VAL A 115 16.02 -21.02 -24.99
CA VAL A 115 15.26 -21.46 -26.17
C VAL A 115 14.58 -20.27 -26.84
N SER A 116 14.74 -20.16 -28.16
CA SER A 116 14.07 -19.14 -28.96
C SER A 116 12.72 -19.66 -29.45
N ALA A 117 11.63 -19.04 -29.00
CA ALA A 117 10.27 -19.40 -29.39
C ALA A 117 9.31 -18.20 -29.27
N ASP A 118 8.23 -18.22 -30.05
CA ASP A 118 7.09 -17.35 -29.79
C ASP A 118 6.25 -17.97 -28.66
N VAL A 119 6.14 -17.26 -27.54
CA VAL A 119 5.35 -17.74 -26.39
C VAL A 119 3.87 -17.92 -26.72
N THR A 120 3.35 -17.23 -27.73
CA THR A 120 1.94 -17.32 -28.12
C THR A 120 1.64 -18.54 -29.00
N ASP A 121 2.65 -19.25 -29.49
CA ASP A 121 2.50 -20.43 -30.34
C ASP A 121 2.95 -21.73 -29.61
N PRO A 122 2.02 -22.62 -29.24
CA PRO A 122 2.36 -23.90 -28.60
C PRO A 122 3.31 -24.77 -29.42
N GLN A 123 3.20 -24.74 -30.76
CA GLN A 123 4.03 -25.55 -31.65
C GLN A 123 5.48 -25.01 -31.66
N SER A 124 5.64 -23.68 -31.68
CA SER A 124 6.94 -23.02 -31.54
C SER A 124 7.64 -23.42 -30.23
N ILE A 125 6.91 -23.41 -29.10
CA ILE A 125 7.44 -23.81 -27.80
C ILE A 125 7.87 -25.27 -27.80
N GLN A 126 7.02 -26.19 -28.29
CA GLN A 126 7.34 -27.63 -28.36
C GLN A 126 8.57 -27.89 -29.22
N ALA A 127 8.66 -27.27 -30.40
CA ALA A 127 9.79 -27.41 -31.30
C ALA A 127 11.10 -26.93 -30.64
N ALA A 128 11.05 -25.79 -29.94
CA ALA A 128 12.23 -25.23 -29.28
C ALA A 128 12.71 -26.09 -28.10
N LEU A 129 11.78 -26.63 -27.28
CA LEU A 129 12.11 -27.57 -26.21
C LEU A 129 12.72 -28.86 -26.77
N HIS A 130 12.12 -29.41 -27.84
CA HIS A 130 12.62 -30.61 -28.49
C HIS A 130 14.03 -30.40 -29.08
N GLN A 131 14.28 -29.28 -29.76
CA GLN A 131 15.61 -28.94 -30.29
C GLN A 131 16.67 -28.82 -29.19
N ALA A 132 16.28 -28.35 -28.00
CA ALA A 132 17.16 -28.28 -26.83
C ALA A 132 17.31 -29.62 -26.09
N GLY A 133 16.62 -30.68 -26.51
CA GLY A 133 16.63 -31.99 -25.84
C GLY A 133 15.90 -32.00 -24.50
N ILE A 134 14.97 -31.07 -24.28
CA ILE A 134 14.26 -30.89 -23.00
C ILE A 134 12.86 -31.48 -23.13
N SER A 135 12.55 -32.48 -22.31
CA SER A 135 11.20 -33.04 -22.23
C SER A 135 10.28 -32.14 -21.40
N PRO A 136 9.07 -31.77 -21.87
CA PRO A 136 8.09 -31.02 -21.08
C PRO A 136 7.77 -31.66 -19.71
N THR A 137 7.89 -32.99 -19.59
CA THR A 137 7.64 -33.72 -18.33
C THR A 137 8.72 -33.49 -17.26
N THR A 138 9.86 -32.91 -17.60
CA THR A 138 10.91 -32.56 -16.62
C THR A 138 10.68 -31.19 -15.99
N ILE A 139 9.78 -30.39 -16.56
CA ILE A 139 9.46 -29.04 -16.10
C ILE A 139 8.44 -29.13 -14.98
N THR A 140 8.85 -28.77 -13.78
CA THR A 140 8.01 -28.82 -12.58
C THR A 140 7.55 -27.44 -12.12
N GLY A 141 8.03 -26.37 -12.76
CA GLY A 141 7.67 -25.00 -12.44
C GLY A 141 7.50 -24.15 -13.70
N LEU A 142 6.58 -23.20 -13.64
CA LEU A 142 6.36 -22.20 -14.68
C LEU A 142 6.50 -20.81 -14.07
N ILE A 143 7.32 -19.96 -14.69
CA ILE A 143 7.34 -18.51 -14.41
C ILE A 143 6.95 -17.78 -15.69
N HIS A 144 5.80 -17.12 -15.66
CA HIS A 144 5.29 -16.37 -16.78
C HIS A 144 5.62 -14.88 -16.65
N GLY A 145 6.81 -14.51 -17.14
CA GLY A 145 7.33 -13.13 -17.19
C GLY A 145 7.25 -12.46 -18.56
N ALA A 146 6.65 -13.09 -19.57
CA ALA A 146 6.55 -12.49 -20.90
C ALA A 146 5.53 -11.35 -20.91
N GLY A 147 5.89 -10.25 -21.57
CA GLY A 147 5.03 -9.08 -21.66
C GLY A 147 5.65 -7.99 -22.52
N ALA A 148 4.79 -7.10 -23.01
CA ALA A 148 5.17 -5.91 -23.75
C ALA A 148 4.26 -4.74 -23.36
N LEU A 149 4.67 -3.53 -23.73
CA LEU A 149 3.90 -2.30 -23.55
C LEU A 149 3.61 -1.68 -24.92
N ALA A 150 2.43 -1.07 -25.04
CA ALA A 150 2.00 -0.28 -26.19
C ALA A 150 1.22 0.94 -25.69
N ASP A 151 1.85 1.72 -24.82
CA ASP A 151 1.21 2.80 -24.07
C ASP A 151 0.68 3.89 -25.00
N LYS A 152 -0.65 4.02 -25.04
CA LYS A 152 -1.39 5.01 -25.83
C LYS A 152 -2.72 5.29 -25.14
N ARG A 153 -3.23 6.50 -25.27
CA ARG A 153 -4.61 6.76 -24.84
C ARG A 153 -5.59 5.88 -25.61
N ILE A 154 -6.72 5.55 -25.00
CA ILE A 154 -7.66 4.56 -25.56
C ILE A 154 -8.16 4.98 -26.95
N GLU A 155 -8.36 6.27 -27.19
CA GLU A 155 -8.77 6.83 -28.48
C GLU A 155 -7.70 6.73 -29.58
N GLN A 156 -6.46 6.38 -29.24
CA GLN A 156 -5.33 6.22 -30.15
C GLN A 156 -4.86 4.75 -30.27
N LYS A 157 -5.46 3.82 -29.51
CA LYS A 157 -5.07 2.40 -29.57
C LYS A 157 -5.62 1.72 -30.81
N THR A 158 -4.80 0.87 -31.41
CA THR A 158 -5.17 -0.03 -32.51
C THR A 158 -5.31 -1.47 -32.02
N GLY A 159 -5.97 -2.34 -32.81
CA GLY A 159 -6.02 -3.77 -32.50
C GLY A 159 -4.63 -4.41 -32.40
N ALA A 160 -3.69 -4.00 -33.26
CA ALA A 160 -2.30 -4.48 -33.21
C ALA A 160 -1.58 -4.07 -31.91
N ASP A 161 -1.88 -2.88 -31.36
CA ASP A 161 -1.34 -2.48 -30.05
C ASP A 161 -1.89 -3.39 -28.95
N PHE A 162 -3.20 -3.69 -28.99
CA PHE A 162 -3.85 -4.59 -28.05
C PHE A 162 -3.25 -6.00 -28.13
N ASP A 163 -3.14 -6.58 -29.32
CA ASP A 163 -2.61 -7.93 -29.52
C ASP A 163 -1.16 -8.04 -29.05
N ALA A 164 -0.34 -7.01 -29.29
CA ALA A 164 1.05 -6.97 -28.85
C ALA A 164 1.20 -6.99 -27.30
N VAL A 165 0.22 -6.47 -26.56
CA VAL A 165 0.23 -6.44 -25.09
C VAL A 165 -0.48 -7.66 -24.49
N TYR A 166 -1.66 -7.99 -25.03
CA TYR A 166 -2.51 -9.08 -24.57
C TYR A 166 -1.91 -10.45 -24.90
N GLY A 167 -1.42 -10.62 -26.14
CA GLY A 167 -0.94 -11.90 -26.67
C GLY A 167 0.13 -12.54 -25.78
N PRO A 168 1.27 -11.88 -25.51
CA PRO A 168 2.34 -12.48 -24.72
C PRO A 168 1.92 -12.87 -23.30
N LYS A 169 0.92 -12.20 -22.71
CA LYS A 169 0.46 -12.44 -21.33
C LYS A 169 -0.64 -13.50 -21.24
N ILE A 170 -1.65 -13.42 -22.09
CA ILE A 170 -2.82 -14.28 -21.96
C ILE A 170 -2.72 -15.48 -22.89
N THR A 171 -2.59 -15.23 -24.19
CA THR A 171 -2.36 -16.30 -25.17
C THR A 171 -1.07 -17.04 -24.85
N GLY A 172 -0.03 -16.31 -24.42
CA GLY A 172 1.24 -16.90 -24.00
C GLY A 172 1.10 -17.86 -22.83
N LEU A 173 0.39 -17.48 -21.77
CA LEU A 173 0.12 -18.37 -20.64
C LEU A 173 -0.67 -19.62 -21.09
N GLN A 174 -1.71 -19.44 -21.91
CA GLN A 174 -2.50 -20.56 -22.44
C GLN A 174 -1.65 -21.54 -23.26
N SER A 175 -0.77 -21.02 -24.11
CA SER A 175 0.14 -21.82 -24.93
C SER A 175 1.14 -22.60 -24.07
N LEU A 176 1.71 -21.97 -23.05
CA LEU A 176 2.60 -22.65 -22.09
C LEU A 176 1.89 -23.78 -21.33
N LEU A 177 0.66 -23.53 -20.85
CA LEU A 177 -0.14 -24.54 -20.15
C LEU A 177 -0.64 -25.67 -21.07
N THR A 178 -0.75 -25.42 -22.38
CA THR A 178 -1.04 -26.46 -23.37
C THR A 178 0.14 -27.41 -23.56
N VAL A 179 1.37 -26.89 -23.49
CA VAL A 179 2.59 -27.68 -23.69
C VAL A 179 3.01 -28.44 -22.42
N LEU A 180 2.78 -27.86 -21.24
CA LEU A 180 3.19 -28.43 -19.97
C LEU A 180 2.11 -29.36 -19.39
N PRO A 181 2.46 -30.58 -18.96
CA PRO A 181 1.50 -31.50 -18.35
C PRO A 181 1.06 -30.99 -16.96
N PRO A 182 -0.25 -30.73 -16.74
CA PRO A 182 -0.76 -30.18 -15.49
C PRO A 182 -0.32 -30.90 -14.22
N GLY A 183 -0.32 -32.24 -14.24
CA GLY A 183 -0.02 -33.07 -13.07
C GLY A 183 1.43 -33.02 -12.59
N GLN A 184 2.33 -32.41 -13.36
CA GLN A 184 3.76 -32.28 -13.02
C GLN A 184 4.09 -30.93 -12.39
N LEU A 185 3.24 -29.91 -12.58
CA LEU A 185 3.51 -28.56 -12.10
C LEU A 185 3.34 -28.48 -10.58
N ARG A 186 4.42 -28.11 -9.90
CA ARG A 186 4.48 -27.79 -8.48
C ARG A 186 4.42 -26.29 -8.21
N TYR A 187 4.84 -25.48 -9.19
CA TYR A 187 4.89 -24.02 -9.08
C TYR A 187 4.40 -23.33 -10.34
N LEU A 188 3.56 -22.31 -10.18
CA LEU A 188 3.10 -21.44 -11.26
C LEU A 188 3.14 -19.99 -10.78
N VAL A 189 4.13 -19.24 -11.26
CA VAL A 189 4.35 -17.84 -10.88
C VAL A 189 3.99 -16.94 -12.06
N LEU A 190 3.06 -16.02 -11.87
CA LEU A 190 2.61 -15.05 -12.87
C LEU A 190 3.16 -13.68 -12.52
N PHE A 191 3.91 -13.07 -13.44
CA PHE A 191 4.36 -11.68 -13.28
C PHE A 191 3.29 -10.76 -13.83
N SER A 192 2.40 -10.36 -12.92
CA SER A 192 1.35 -9.38 -13.13
C SER A 192 1.86 -7.96 -12.81
N SER A 193 0.96 -6.99 -12.71
CA SER A 193 1.28 -5.61 -12.34
C SER A 193 0.20 -4.98 -11.46
N GLY A 194 0.62 -4.06 -10.59
CA GLY A 194 -0.27 -3.17 -9.85
C GLY A 194 -1.21 -2.35 -10.75
N ALA A 195 -0.83 -2.12 -12.02
CA ALA A 195 -1.71 -1.49 -13.01
C ALA A 195 -3.00 -2.29 -13.26
N GLY A 196 -3.03 -3.61 -13.02
CA GLY A 196 -4.26 -4.40 -13.10
C GLY A 196 -5.30 -3.99 -12.05
N PHE A 197 -4.86 -3.51 -10.89
CA PHE A 197 -5.71 -3.09 -9.79
C PHE A 197 -6.05 -1.60 -9.85
N PHE A 198 -5.04 -0.75 -10.04
CA PHE A 198 -5.21 0.71 -9.99
C PHE A 198 -5.51 1.34 -11.36
N GLY A 199 -5.29 0.60 -12.45
CA GLY A 199 -5.15 1.17 -13.78
C GLY A 199 -3.86 1.97 -13.92
N ASN A 200 -3.57 2.40 -15.15
CA ASN A 200 -2.58 3.43 -15.41
C ASN A 200 -2.91 4.14 -16.73
N LEU A 201 -2.63 5.43 -16.80
CA LEU A 201 -2.97 6.24 -17.97
C LEU A 201 -2.25 5.70 -19.22
N GLY A 202 -3.02 5.38 -20.26
CA GLY A 202 -2.51 4.85 -21.52
C GLY A 202 -2.27 3.33 -21.54
N GLN A 203 -2.56 2.64 -20.44
CA GLN A 203 -2.27 1.22 -20.25
C GLN A 203 -3.54 0.37 -20.10
N THR A 204 -4.61 0.71 -20.82
CA THR A 204 -5.91 0.03 -20.68
C THR A 204 -5.83 -1.49 -20.94
N ASP A 205 -5.16 -1.89 -22.01
CA ASP A 205 -4.95 -3.29 -22.39
C ASP A 205 -3.96 -4.01 -21.46
N TYR A 206 -2.91 -3.31 -21.02
CA TYR A 206 -1.96 -3.83 -20.05
C TYR A 206 -2.62 -4.07 -18.69
N ALA A 207 -3.41 -3.12 -18.19
CA ALA A 207 -4.20 -3.27 -16.96
C ALA A 207 -5.17 -4.46 -17.09
N LEU A 208 -5.91 -4.54 -18.20
CA LEU A 208 -6.79 -5.65 -18.50
C LEU A 208 -6.06 -7.00 -18.47
N ALA A 209 -4.96 -7.14 -19.21
CA ALA A 209 -4.21 -8.40 -19.29
C ALA A 209 -3.65 -8.83 -17.93
N ASN A 210 -3.13 -7.90 -17.13
CA ASN A 210 -2.63 -8.22 -15.80
C ASN A 210 -3.76 -8.59 -14.83
N GLU A 211 -4.93 -7.95 -14.90
CA GLU A 211 -6.06 -8.34 -14.06
C GLU A 211 -6.65 -9.70 -14.46
N ILE A 212 -6.67 -10.03 -15.75
CA ILE A 212 -7.01 -11.38 -16.21
C ILE A 212 -6.02 -12.40 -15.61
N LEU A 213 -4.71 -12.14 -15.64
CA LEU A 213 -3.72 -13.02 -14.99
C LEU A 213 -4.00 -13.19 -13.49
N ASN A 214 -4.39 -12.10 -12.81
CA ASN A 214 -4.73 -12.14 -11.39
C ASN A 214 -5.92 -13.06 -11.09
N LYS A 215 -6.98 -12.99 -11.90
CA LYS A 215 -8.14 -13.87 -11.72
C LYS A 215 -7.84 -15.30 -12.17
N ALA A 216 -7.08 -15.46 -13.25
CA ALA A 216 -6.61 -16.76 -13.72
C ALA A 216 -5.79 -17.48 -12.64
N ALA A 217 -5.00 -16.77 -11.83
CA ALA A 217 -4.25 -17.37 -10.71
C ALA A 217 -5.15 -18.13 -9.73
N TYR A 218 -6.31 -17.58 -9.38
CA TYR A 218 -7.27 -18.25 -8.49
C TYR A 218 -7.91 -19.47 -9.16
N GLN A 219 -8.25 -19.37 -10.45
CA GLN A 219 -8.78 -20.51 -11.21
C GLN A 219 -7.73 -21.63 -11.31
N LEU A 220 -6.48 -21.29 -11.66
CA LEU A 220 -5.38 -22.24 -11.76
C LEU A 220 -5.07 -22.90 -10.41
N GLN A 221 -5.20 -22.18 -9.30
CA GLN A 221 -5.04 -22.76 -7.97
C GLN A 221 -6.11 -23.80 -7.64
N GLN A 222 -7.33 -23.62 -8.16
CA GLN A 222 -8.43 -24.58 -8.03
C GLN A 222 -8.23 -25.78 -8.97
N ASP A 223 -7.82 -25.52 -10.21
CA ASP A 223 -7.64 -26.56 -11.24
C ASP A 223 -6.41 -27.44 -10.97
N TYR A 224 -5.39 -26.88 -10.32
CA TYR A 224 -4.13 -27.55 -9.97
C TYR A 224 -3.89 -27.51 -8.46
N PRO A 225 -4.63 -28.31 -7.66
CA PRO A 225 -4.55 -28.25 -6.20
C PRO A 225 -3.18 -28.65 -5.63
N ALA A 226 -2.37 -29.41 -6.39
CA ALA A 226 -1.00 -29.77 -6.02
C ALA A 226 0.05 -28.73 -6.48
N CYS A 227 -0.37 -27.73 -7.26
CA CYS A 227 0.50 -26.66 -7.74
C CYS A 227 0.33 -25.44 -6.86
N ARG A 228 1.46 -24.84 -6.47
CA ARG A 228 1.48 -23.54 -5.81
C ARG A 228 1.38 -22.43 -6.85
N VAL A 229 0.27 -21.70 -6.84
CA VAL A 229 0.05 -20.58 -7.77
C VAL A 229 0.29 -19.24 -7.07
N LEU A 230 1.04 -18.36 -7.71
CA LEU A 230 1.38 -17.03 -7.20
C LEU A 230 1.33 -15.99 -8.32
N SER A 231 0.42 -15.00 -8.23
CA SER A 231 0.40 -13.82 -9.08
C SER A 231 1.01 -12.62 -8.37
N LEU A 232 2.17 -12.17 -8.84
CA LEU A 232 2.91 -11.03 -8.30
C LEU A 232 2.52 -9.78 -9.07
N ASN A 233 1.80 -8.89 -8.39
CA ASN A 233 1.29 -7.64 -8.94
C ASN A 233 2.35 -6.57 -8.69
N TRP A 234 3.34 -6.50 -9.58
CA TRP A 234 4.46 -5.59 -9.41
C TRP A 234 4.07 -4.13 -9.66
N GLY A 235 4.42 -3.26 -8.71
CA GLY A 235 4.62 -1.83 -8.93
C GLY A 235 5.81 -1.56 -9.85
N PRO A 236 6.11 -0.28 -10.14
CA PRO A 236 7.21 0.07 -11.03
C PRO A 236 8.56 -0.30 -10.41
N TRP A 237 9.42 -0.95 -11.18
CA TRP A 237 10.78 -1.30 -10.76
C TRP A 237 11.78 -0.19 -11.11
N ASP A 238 12.86 -0.06 -10.34
CA ASP A 238 13.99 0.80 -10.67
C ASP A 238 14.90 0.13 -11.72
N GLY A 239 14.33 -0.12 -12.90
CA GLY A 239 14.94 -0.87 -13.99
C GLY A 239 13.89 -1.48 -14.93
N GLY A 240 14.36 -2.23 -15.93
CA GLY A 240 13.49 -2.88 -16.91
C GLY A 240 12.72 -1.87 -17.79
N MET A 241 11.39 -1.83 -17.64
CA MET A 241 10.50 -0.99 -18.46
C MET A 241 10.44 0.48 -17.99
N VAL A 242 11.02 0.81 -16.83
CA VAL A 242 11.02 2.17 -16.28
C VAL A 242 12.28 2.91 -16.70
N THR A 243 12.12 3.92 -17.55
CA THR A 243 13.20 4.84 -17.94
C THR A 243 13.36 5.97 -16.90
N PRO A 244 14.49 6.71 -16.89
CA PRO A 244 14.66 7.86 -15.99
C PRO A 244 13.53 8.90 -16.09
N ALA A 245 12.98 9.11 -17.30
CA ALA A 245 11.85 10.02 -17.51
C ALA A 245 10.55 9.49 -16.86
N ILE A 246 10.29 8.19 -16.98
CA ILE A 246 9.13 7.54 -16.34
C ILE A 246 9.30 7.54 -14.81
N LYS A 247 10.52 7.31 -14.30
CA LYS A 247 10.84 7.39 -12.87
C LYS A 247 10.53 8.77 -12.30
N ALA A 248 10.87 9.85 -13.02
CA ALA A 248 10.53 11.21 -12.62
C ALA A 248 9.01 11.45 -12.57
N LEU A 249 8.25 10.90 -13.53
CA LEU A 249 6.79 10.98 -13.53
C LEU A 249 6.16 10.23 -12.34
N PHE A 250 6.69 9.06 -11.99
CA PHE A 250 6.24 8.31 -10.81
C PHE A 250 6.52 9.06 -9.51
N ALA A 251 7.69 9.68 -9.38
CA ALA A 251 8.01 10.52 -8.23
C ALA A 251 7.03 11.69 -8.06
N GLN A 252 6.64 12.36 -9.17
CA GLN A 252 5.62 13.42 -9.13
C GLN A 252 4.24 12.93 -8.67
N ARG A 253 3.93 11.65 -8.93
CA ARG A 253 2.68 10.99 -8.51
C ARG A 253 2.79 10.26 -7.16
N GLN A 254 3.92 10.41 -6.46
CA GLN A 254 4.21 9.72 -5.19
C GLN A 254 4.14 8.19 -5.30
N ILE A 255 4.43 7.65 -6.49
CA ILE A 255 4.52 6.21 -6.72
C ILE A 255 5.99 5.80 -6.50
N ALA A 256 6.25 5.03 -5.44
CA ALA A 256 7.60 4.54 -5.18
C ALA A 256 8.02 3.50 -6.22
N VAL A 257 9.30 3.55 -6.62
CA VAL A 257 9.91 2.50 -7.44
C VAL A 257 10.54 1.42 -6.57
N ILE A 258 10.40 0.17 -6.99
CA ILE A 258 10.91 -1.02 -6.30
C ILE A 258 12.38 -1.20 -6.69
N PRO A 259 13.34 -1.14 -5.74
CA PRO A 259 14.72 -1.50 -6.03
C PRO A 259 14.81 -2.95 -6.52
N VAL A 260 15.68 -3.23 -7.49
CA VAL A 260 15.79 -4.56 -8.10
C VAL A 260 16.03 -5.65 -7.05
N ASP A 261 17.02 -5.47 -6.18
CA ASP A 261 17.34 -6.48 -5.16
C ASP A 261 16.18 -6.69 -4.17
N GLY A 262 15.44 -5.62 -3.85
CA GLY A 262 14.26 -5.69 -2.98
C GLY A 262 13.12 -6.50 -3.59
N GLY A 263 12.82 -6.30 -4.87
CA GLY A 263 11.80 -7.10 -5.55
C GLY A 263 12.22 -8.55 -5.76
N VAL A 264 13.51 -8.82 -6.04
CA VAL A 264 14.06 -10.18 -6.09
C VAL A 264 13.91 -10.88 -4.74
N ALA A 265 14.24 -10.21 -3.64
CA ALA A 265 14.08 -10.74 -2.30
C ALA A 265 12.61 -11.13 -1.99
N VAL A 266 11.65 -10.29 -2.37
CA VAL A 266 10.21 -10.60 -2.20
C VAL A 266 9.83 -11.89 -2.92
N LEU A 267 10.25 -12.09 -4.18
CA LEU A 267 9.96 -13.34 -4.90
C LEU A 267 10.56 -14.56 -4.19
N VAL A 268 11.84 -14.46 -3.81
CA VAL A 268 12.56 -15.55 -3.15
C VAL A 268 11.92 -15.91 -1.81
N GLU A 269 11.61 -14.92 -0.96
CA GLU A 269 10.92 -15.13 0.30
C GLU A 269 9.56 -15.77 0.11
N GLN A 270 8.76 -15.29 -0.85
CA GLN A 270 7.46 -15.88 -1.12
C GLN A 270 7.62 -17.34 -1.53
N LEU A 271 8.55 -17.67 -2.43
CA LEU A 271 8.77 -19.06 -2.85
C LEU A 271 9.37 -19.96 -1.75
N ALA A 272 10.11 -19.41 -0.79
CA ALA A 272 10.67 -20.15 0.34
C ALA A 272 9.65 -20.44 1.45
N GLN A 273 8.60 -19.61 1.58
CA GLN A 273 7.57 -19.79 2.61
C GLN A 273 6.71 -21.05 2.37
N PRO A 274 6.22 -21.71 3.45
CA PRO A 274 5.36 -22.88 3.34
C PRO A 274 3.97 -22.58 2.76
N VAL A 275 3.50 -21.34 2.95
CA VAL A 275 2.21 -20.84 2.48
C VAL A 275 2.44 -19.45 1.91
N SER A 276 1.90 -19.16 0.73
CA SER A 276 1.78 -17.79 0.21
C SER A 276 0.34 -17.51 -0.21
N PRO A 277 -0.08 -16.25 -0.22
CA PRO A 277 -1.31 -15.88 -0.92
C PRO A 277 -1.20 -16.22 -2.42
N VAL A 278 -2.35 -16.46 -3.05
CA VAL A 278 -2.43 -16.67 -4.51
C VAL A 278 -2.10 -15.39 -5.28
N GLN A 279 -2.37 -14.22 -4.69
CA GLN A 279 -2.12 -12.92 -5.30
C GLN A 279 -1.44 -11.99 -4.28
N LEU A 280 -0.39 -11.31 -4.69
CA LEU A 280 0.36 -10.37 -3.85
C LEU A 280 0.64 -9.07 -4.61
N LEU A 281 0.21 -7.93 -4.05
CA LEU A 281 0.58 -6.59 -4.52
C LEU A 281 1.91 -6.18 -3.90
N VAL A 282 2.88 -5.82 -4.74
CA VAL A 282 4.21 -5.41 -4.30
C VAL A 282 4.48 -3.98 -4.76
N GLY A 283 4.80 -3.10 -3.82
CA GLY A 283 5.07 -1.67 -4.08
C GLY A 283 3.98 -0.75 -3.53
N SER A 284 4.07 0.54 -3.87
CA SER A 284 3.11 1.55 -3.42
C SER A 284 1.84 1.59 -4.28
N PRO A 285 0.70 2.05 -3.72
CA PRO A 285 -0.51 2.30 -4.50
C PRO A 285 -0.24 3.20 -5.71
N MET A 286 -0.74 2.80 -6.88
CA MET A 286 -0.59 3.57 -8.12
C MET A 286 -1.78 4.50 -8.34
N LEU A 287 -2.07 5.34 -7.36
CA LEU A 287 -3.23 6.23 -7.40
C LEU A 287 -3.11 7.26 -8.54
N PRO A 288 -4.22 7.65 -9.17
CA PRO A 288 -4.21 8.71 -10.16
C PRO A 288 -3.74 10.03 -9.53
N ALA A 289 -3.10 10.87 -10.35
CA ALA A 289 -2.74 12.22 -9.91
C ALA A 289 -4.01 12.99 -9.49
N PRO A 290 -3.96 13.79 -8.41
CA PRO A 290 -5.11 14.57 -7.98
C PRO A 290 -5.57 15.50 -9.10
N ALA A 291 -6.89 15.61 -9.32
CA ALA A 291 -7.43 16.53 -10.30
C ALA A 291 -7.08 18.00 -9.93
N PRO A 292 -6.92 18.89 -10.94
CA PRO A 292 -6.85 20.33 -10.71
C PRO A 292 -8.05 20.84 -9.93
N LEU A 293 -7.82 21.75 -8.98
CA LEU A 293 -8.88 22.44 -8.24
C LEU A 293 -9.54 23.50 -9.12
N GLU A 294 -10.82 23.31 -9.37
CA GLU A 294 -11.68 24.35 -9.93
C GLU A 294 -11.94 25.45 -8.89
N GLN A 295 -12.02 26.71 -9.32
CA GLN A 295 -12.26 27.85 -8.42
C GLN A 295 -13.67 27.90 -7.83
N THR A 296 -14.65 27.22 -8.45
CA THR A 296 -16.03 27.20 -7.98
C THR A 296 -16.13 26.46 -6.64
N LEU A 297 -16.70 27.12 -5.62
CA LEU A 297 -17.00 26.53 -4.32
C LEU A 297 -18.35 25.83 -4.36
N ARG A 298 -18.41 24.65 -3.74
CA ARG A 298 -19.55 23.73 -3.71
C ARG A 298 -19.88 23.31 -2.28
N THR A 299 -21.11 22.88 -2.07
CA THR A 299 -21.56 22.29 -0.81
C THR A 299 -22.06 20.89 -1.07
N TYR A 300 -21.66 19.95 -0.23
CA TYR A 300 -21.99 18.53 -0.33
C TYR A 300 -22.73 18.10 0.92
N ARG A 301 -23.63 17.13 0.76
CA ARG A 301 -24.33 16.48 1.86
C ARG A 301 -24.20 14.98 1.71
N LEU A 302 -23.59 14.36 2.72
CA LEU A 302 -23.46 12.92 2.82
C LEU A 302 -24.40 12.43 3.91
N HIS A 303 -25.12 11.34 3.65
CA HIS A 303 -26.02 10.73 4.60
C HIS A 303 -25.44 9.42 5.12
N ARG A 304 -25.57 9.19 6.43
CA ARG A 304 -25.10 7.96 7.09
C ARG A 304 -26.16 7.48 8.07
N GLN A 305 -26.45 6.19 8.04
CA GLN A 305 -27.15 5.50 9.11
C GLN A 305 -26.12 4.88 10.03
N LEU A 306 -26.31 5.05 11.33
CA LEU A 306 -25.44 4.53 12.37
C LEU A 306 -26.21 3.49 13.17
N THR A 307 -25.61 2.33 13.36
CA THR A 307 -26.07 1.29 14.30
C THR A 307 -24.87 0.73 15.03
N GLU A 308 -25.07 0.18 16.24
CA GLU A 308 -24.00 -0.48 16.97
C GLU A 308 -23.49 -1.72 16.21
N ALA A 309 -24.41 -2.49 15.61
CA ALA A 309 -24.07 -3.70 14.83
C ALA A 309 -23.16 -3.39 13.62
N ALA A 310 -23.34 -2.24 12.98
CA ALA A 310 -22.48 -1.81 11.86
C ALA A 310 -21.13 -1.23 12.32
N ASN A 311 -20.94 -0.99 13.62
CA ASN A 311 -19.76 -0.36 14.20
C ASN A 311 -19.33 -1.08 15.49
N PRO A 312 -18.83 -2.34 15.39
CA PRO A 312 -18.58 -3.17 16.58
C PRO A 312 -17.62 -2.55 17.60
N PHE A 313 -16.66 -1.72 17.17
CA PHE A 313 -15.75 -1.01 18.06
C PHE A 313 -16.43 -0.10 19.09
N LEU A 314 -17.69 0.30 18.88
CA LEU A 314 -18.41 1.15 19.83
C LEU A 314 -18.61 0.48 21.19
N ARG A 315 -18.56 -0.86 21.26
CA ARG A 315 -18.55 -1.62 22.52
C ARG A 315 -17.30 -1.33 23.36
N ASP A 316 -16.25 -0.83 22.73
CA ASP A 316 -15.02 -0.41 23.37
C ASP A 316 -15.02 1.08 23.74
N HIS A 317 -16.07 1.85 23.43
CA HIS A 317 -16.22 3.26 23.81
C HIS A 317 -17.60 3.54 24.46
N MET A 318 -17.75 3.04 25.69
CA MET A 318 -18.96 3.06 26.51
C MET A 318 -18.84 4.05 27.67
N ILE A 319 -19.82 4.93 27.84
CA ILE A 319 -19.95 5.80 29.03
C ILE A 319 -21.17 5.32 29.82
N GLY A 320 -20.95 4.74 30.99
CA GLY A 320 -21.99 3.98 31.69
C GLY A 320 -22.43 2.79 30.83
N LEU A 321 -23.74 2.68 30.60
CA LEU A 321 -24.35 1.57 29.85
C LEU A 321 -24.51 1.85 28.35
N HIS A 322 -24.08 3.01 27.86
CA HIS A 322 -24.34 3.43 26.48
C HIS A 322 -23.05 3.61 25.70
N ALA A 323 -23.04 3.07 24.47
CA ALA A 323 -22.00 3.36 23.49
C ALA A 323 -22.10 4.84 23.08
N VAL A 324 -20.95 5.48 22.94
CA VAL A 324 -20.85 6.88 22.50
C VAL A 324 -19.88 6.94 21.33
N LEU A 325 -20.18 7.71 20.28
CA LEU A 325 -19.25 7.88 19.18
C LEU A 325 -18.00 8.66 19.66
N PRO A 326 -16.77 8.14 19.50
CA PRO A 326 -15.56 8.88 19.83
C PRO A 326 -15.47 10.19 19.04
N ALA A 327 -14.93 11.25 19.66
CA ALA A 327 -14.71 12.53 18.99
C ALA A 327 -13.74 12.40 17.81
N THR A 328 -12.71 11.56 17.92
CA THR A 328 -11.78 11.24 16.83
C THR A 328 -12.46 10.49 15.69
N ALA A 329 -13.44 9.60 15.97
CA ALA A 329 -14.22 8.94 14.92
C ALA A 329 -15.12 9.94 14.16
N ALA A 330 -15.69 10.93 14.86
CA ALA A 330 -16.40 12.03 14.21
C ALA A 330 -15.48 12.89 13.33
N ALA A 331 -14.26 13.21 13.81
CA ALA A 331 -13.26 13.91 13.02
C ALA A 331 -12.83 13.12 11.78
N SER A 332 -12.62 11.80 11.92
CA SER A 332 -12.34 10.89 10.79
C SER A 332 -13.45 10.93 9.76
N TRP A 333 -14.72 10.86 10.19
CA TRP A 333 -15.83 10.93 9.24
C TRP A 333 -15.84 12.25 8.45
N MET A 334 -15.53 13.38 9.10
CA MET A 334 -15.37 14.66 8.40
C MET A 334 -14.21 14.63 7.40
N SER A 335 -13.01 14.20 7.83
CA SER A 335 -11.83 14.17 6.97
C SER A 335 -11.96 13.20 5.81
N ASP A 336 -12.50 12.00 6.04
CA ASP A 336 -12.69 10.97 5.03
C ASP A 336 -13.76 11.40 4.02
N GLY A 337 -14.82 12.06 4.49
CA GLY A 337 -15.82 12.67 3.62
C GLY A 337 -15.21 13.70 2.69
N CYS A 338 -14.31 14.56 3.18
CA CYS A 338 -13.57 15.50 2.34
C CYS A 338 -12.62 14.78 1.37
N ALA A 339 -11.85 13.79 1.83
CA ALA A 339 -10.85 13.09 1.02
C ALA A 339 -11.48 12.26 -0.11
N GLN A 340 -12.67 11.69 0.10
CA GLN A 340 -13.42 10.97 -0.93
C GLN A 340 -13.90 11.89 -2.07
N LEU A 341 -14.19 13.16 -1.78
CA LEU A 341 -14.52 14.17 -2.79
C LEU A 341 -13.29 14.60 -3.60
N TYR A 342 -12.10 14.46 -3.01
CA TYR A 342 -10.82 14.92 -3.57
C TYR A 342 -9.75 13.81 -3.56
N PRO A 343 -9.90 12.76 -4.39
CA PRO A 343 -8.90 11.70 -4.48
C PRO A 343 -7.49 12.23 -4.74
N GLY A 344 -6.53 11.77 -3.94
CA GLY A 344 -5.13 12.20 -4.00
C GLY A 344 -4.80 13.42 -3.13
N TYR A 345 -5.78 14.05 -2.48
CA TYR A 345 -5.53 15.04 -1.42
C TYR A 345 -5.57 14.35 -0.05
N GLN A 346 -4.68 14.78 0.84
CA GLN A 346 -4.50 14.19 2.16
C GLN A 346 -4.86 15.19 3.25
N LEU A 347 -5.32 14.70 4.39
CA LEU A 347 -5.60 15.52 5.57
C LEU A 347 -4.32 16.23 6.03
N ARG A 348 -4.35 17.57 6.03
CA ARG A 348 -3.31 18.42 6.61
C ARG A 348 -3.72 18.94 7.97
N ARG A 349 -4.96 19.43 8.10
CA ARG A 349 -5.45 20.03 9.35
C ARG A 349 -6.92 19.73 9.62
N CYS A 350 -7.25 19.62 10.90
CA CYS A 350 -8.62 19.61 11.42
C CYS A 350 -8.71 20.68 12.51
N ASP A 351 -9.16 21.88 12.12
CA ASP A 351 -9.18 23.06 12.97
C ASP A 351 -10.59 23.33 13.52
N ALA A 352 -10.65 24.03 14.65
CA ALA A 352 -11.90 24.42 15.33
C ALA A 352 -12.90 23.26 15.54
N PHE A 353 -12.40 22.07 15.86
CA PHE A 353 -13.25 20.92 16.12
C PHE A 353 -14.01 21.11 17.44
N GLN A 354 -15.32 20.88 17.42
CA GLN A 354 -16.16 21.02 18.60
C GLN A 354 -17.18 19.90 18.74
N VAL A 355 -17.31 19.40 19.95
CA VAL A 355 -18.39 18.51 20.40
C VAL A 355 -19.55 19.37 20.87
N LEU A 356 -20.60 19.46 20.06
CA LEU A 356 -21.82 20.22 20.38
C LEU A 356 -22.81 19.35 21.16
N LYS A 357 -23.02 18.12 20.66
CA LYS A 357 -23.82 17.08 21.32
C LYS A 357 -23.32 15.73 20.86
N GLY A 358 -22.68 14.97 21.75
CA GLY A 358 -22.23 13.61 21.45
C GLY A 358 -23.35 12.72 20.90
N ILE A 359 -22.98 11.79 20.01
CA ILE A 359 -23.89 10.76 19.50
C ILE A 359 -23.84 9.58 20.47
N ILE A 360 -24.97 9.31 21.11
CA ILE A 360 -25.16 8.23 22.08
C ILE A 360 -26.02 7.16 21.40
N PHE A 361 -25.60 5.90 21.50
CA PHE A 361 -26.31 4.75 20.95
C PHE A 361 -27.27 4.20 22.01
N ASP A 362 -28.39 4.90 22.13
CA ASP A 362 -29.50 4.57 23.01
C ASP A 362 -30.83 4.60 22.23
N GLU A 363 -31.97 4.53 22.93
CA GLU A 363 -33.31 4.58 22.34
C GLU A 363 -33.62 5.90 21.60
N GLN A 364 -32.81 6.95 21.82
CA GLN A 364 -32.95 8.26 21.17
C GLN A 364 -32.03 8.44 19.96
N LEU A 365 -31.30 7.38 19.55
CA LEU A 365 -30.45 7.40 18.36
C LEU A 365 -31.27 7.79 17.11
N ALA A 366 -30.74 8.74 16.34
CA ALA A 366 -31.46 9.22 15.15
C ALA A 366 -31.38 8.17 14.02
N PRO A 367 -32.45 8.02 13.21
CA PRO A 367 -32.47 7.03 12.14
C PRO A 367 -31.51 7.36 10.99
N ALA A 368 -31.09 8.63 10.88
CA ALA A 368 -30.13 9.09 9.89
C ALA A 368 -29.39 10.34 10.39
N TYR A 369 -28.13 10.43 9.99
CA TYR A 369 -27.24 11.56 10.21
C TYR A 369 -26.80 12.14 8.88
N GLN A 370 -26.49 13.43 8.88
CA GLN A 370 -25.99 14.16 7.72
C GLN A 370 -24.64 14.80 8.07
N LEU A 371 -23.65 14.58 7.21
CA LEU A 371 -22.42 15.35 7.14
C LEU A 371 -22.57 16.39 6.01
N GLU A 372 -22.63 17.66 6.37
CA GLU A 372 -22.55 18.76 5.41
C GLU A 372 -21.10 19.24 5.29
N LEU A 373 -20.59 19.34 4.06
CA LEU A 373 -19.25 19.81 3.73
C LEU A 373 -19.38 21.03 2.82
N ARG A 374 -18.98 22.20 3.30
CA ARG A 374 -19.03 23.46 2.55
C ARG A 374 -17.62 23.92 2.25
N GLU A 375 -17.26 23.98 0.97
CA GLU A 375 -15.98 24.53 0.56
C GLU A 375 -15.89 26.02 0.87
N THR A 376 -14.78 26.43 1.47
CA THR A 376 -14.53 27.82 1.87
C THR A 376 -13.31 28.41 1.17
N PHE A 377 -12.39 27.57 0.71
CA PHE A 377 -11.13 28.00 0.11
C PHE A 377 -10.56 26.92 -0.82
N LYS A 378 -9.98 27.33 -1.95
CA LYS A 378 -9.21 26.48 -2.87
C LYS A 378 -8.04 27.28 -3.45
N ASP A 379 -6.87 26.66 -3.47
CA ASP A 379 -5.66 27.17 -4.10
C ASP A 379 -4.99 26.06 -4.89
N GLU A 380 -5.08 26.15 -6.22
CA GLU A 380 -4.46 25.18 -7.13
C GLU A 380 -2.93 25.29 -7.14
N THR A 381 -2.38 26.49 -6.91
CA THR A 381 -0.92 26.73 -6.93
C THR A 381 -0.27 26.00 -5.77
N GLU A 382 -0.85 26.13 -4.58
CA GLU A 382 -0.41 25.43 -3.37
C GLU A 382 -0.95 23.98 -3.32
N GLY A 383 -1.98 23.67 -4.11
CA GLY A 383 -2.66 22.38 -4.11
C GLY A 383 -3.37 22.11 -2.78
N VAL A 384 -4.06 23.13 -2.23
CA VAL A 384 -4.71 23.12 -0.91
C VAL A 384 -6.17 23.54 -1.03
N LEU A 385 -7.04 22.93 -0.24
CA LEU A 385 -8.44 23.35 -0.10
C LEU A 385 -8.91 23.23 1.35
N ARG A 386 -9.93 24.03 1.70
CA ARG A 386 -10.58 23.98 3.02
C ARG A 386 -12.10 23.84 2.90
N LEU A 387 -12.67 23.06 3.80
CA LEU A 387 -14.10 22.84 3.93
C LEU A 387 -14.53 22.97 5.38
N ASP A 388 -15.64 23.67 5.61
CA ASP A 388 -16.36 23.58 6.89
C ASP A 388 -17.19 22.29 6.88
N ALA A 389 -17.06 21.50 7.95
CA ALA A 389 -17.74 20.24 8.12
C ALA A 389 -18.70 20.30 9.33
N VAL A 390 -19.94 19.86 9.14
CA VAL A 390 -20.95 19.81 10.22
C VAL A 390 -21.69 18.47 10.19
N ILE A 391 -21.67 17.75 11.31
CA ILE A 391 -22.47 16.55 11.52
C ILE A 391 -23.74 16.93 12.25
N SER A 392 -24.90 16.58 11.69
CA SER A 392 -26.22 16.86 12.26
C SER A 392 -27.20 15.69 12.09
N SER A 393 -28.25 15.71 12.88
CA SER A 393 -29.43 14.83 12.75
C SER A 393 -30.71 15.66 12.86
N LYS A 394 -31.86 15.01 12.72
CA LYS A 394 -33.17 15.61 13.04
C LYS A 394 -33.67 15.03 14.36
N THR A 395 -34.20 15.89 15.23
CA THR A 395 -34.96 15.45 16.40
C THR A 395 -36.29 14.82 15.98
N SER A 396 -36.98 14.15 16.92
CA SER A 396 -38.34 13.64 16.70
C SER A 396 -39.33 14.73 16.25
N ALA A 397 -39.10 15.99 16.66
CA ALA A 397 -39.86 17.16 16.22
C ALA A 397 -39.39 17.76 14.88
N GLY A 398 -38.48 17.09 14.16
CA GLY A 398 -37.97 17.51 12.85
C GLY A 398 -36.94 18.65 12.87
N LYS A 399 -36.58 19.17 14.05
CA LYS A 399 -35.59 20.26 14.19
C LYS A 399 -34.16 19.75 14.02
N PRO A 400 -33.24 20.54 13.44
CA PRO A 400 -31.84 20.15 13.34
C PRO A 400 -31.21 20.05 14.74
N ARG A 401 -30.46 18.97 14.97
CA ARG A 401 -29.58 18.79 16.12
C ARG A 401 -28.15 18.70 15.60
N PHE A 402 -27.31 19.67 15.97
CA PHE A 402 -25.90 19.66 15.61
C PHE A 402 -25.10 18.84 16.61
N HIS A 403 -24.23 17.96 16.11
CA HIS A 403 -23.46 17.04 16.92
C HIS A 403 -21.99 17.45 16.98
N TYR A 404 -21.38 17.71 15.83
CA TYR A 404 -19.96 18.06 15.71
C TYR A 404 -19.76 19.07 14.59
N ARG A 405 -18.72 19.90 14.70
CA ARG A 405 -18.24 20.76 13.60
C ARG A 405 -16.73 20.88 13.61
N ALA A 406 -16.13 21.14 12.45
CA ALA A 406 -14.72 21.47 12.28
C ALA A 406 -14.48 22.17 10.93
N THR A 407 -13.28 22.69 10.71
CA THR A 407 -12.77 23.09 9.40
C THR A 407 -11.66 22.12 9.00
N ILE A 408 -11.80 21.48 7.85
CA ILE A 408 -10.86 20.48 7.32
C ILE A 408 -10.02 21.12 6.22
N GLU A 409 -8.70 21.05 6.33
CA GLU A 409 -7.76 21.40 5.27
C GLU A 409 -7.18 20.12 4.65
N LEU A 410 -7.30 20.00 3.33
CA LEU A 410 -6.66 18.96 2.55
C LEU A 410 -5.57 19.55 1.65
N GLY A 411 -4.54 18.77 1.33
CA GLY A 411 -3.55 19.17 0.34
C GLY A 411 -2.90 18.00 -0.40
N ARG A 412 -2.33 18.27 -1.57
CA ARG A 412 -1.56 17.28 -2.36
C ARG A 412 -0.25 16.87 -1.70
N LYS A 413 0.28 17.78 -0.87
CA LYS A 413 1.49 17.56 -0.08
C LYS A 413 1.13 17.63 1.39
N GLN A 414 1.66 16.69 2.15
CA GLN A 414 1.59 16.70 3.60
C GLN A 414 2.36 17.89 4.17
N LEU A 415 1.98 18.34 5.36
CA LEU A 415 2.75 19.34 6.09
C LEU A 415 4.16 18.82 6.39
N ALA A 416 5.17 19.69 6.28
CA ALA A 416 6.51 19.36 6.75
C ALA A 416 6.45 19.22 8.28
N PRO A 417 6.95 18.11 8.87
CA PRO A 417 6.99 17.96 10.31
C PRO A 417 7.89 19.05 10.92
N PRO A 418 7.53 19.60 12.08
CA PRO A 418 8.44 20.46 12.85
C PRO A 418 9.71 19.69 13.24
N ALA A 419 10.69 20.41 13.79
CA ALA A 419 11.90 19.78 14.33
C ALA A 419 11.52 18.67 15.34
N PRO A 420 12.28 17.55 15.39
CA PRO A 420 12.05 16.48 16.35
C PRO A 420 11.90 17.02 17.76
N GLY A 421 10.89 16.53 18.48
CA GLY A 421 10.67 16.92 19.86
C GLY A 421 11.44 16.04 20.83
N VAL A 422 11.55 16.49 22.07
CA VAL A 422 12.10 15.68 23.16
C VAL A 422 11.03 14.72 23.65
N VAL A 423 11.14 13.46 23.22
CA VAL A 423 10.45 12.34 23.88
C VAL A 423 11.13 12.10 25.22
N GLY A 424 10.36 11.83 26.28
CA GLY A 424 10.87 11.60 27.63
C GLY A 424 11.90 10.45 27.74
N PRO A 425 12.45 10.18 28.93
CA PRO A 425 13.50 9.18 29.14
C PRO A 425 13.14 7.75 28.64
N GLY A 426 14.16 6.91 28.52
CA GLY A 426 14.10 5.55 27.97
C GLY A 426 13.14 4.59 28.71
N GLU A 427 12.98 3.38 28.16
CA GLU A 427 11.94 2.40 28.54
C GLU A 427 11.97 2.04 30.04
N ASP A 428 13.16 2.08 30.65
CA ASP A 428 13.44 1.66 32.03
C ASP A 428 12.74 2.49 33.12
N THR A 429 12.03 3.56 32.74
CA THR A 429 11.32 4.44 33.68
C THR A 429 9.80 4.28 33.64
N CYS A 430 9.24 3.44 32.78
CA CYS A 430 7.78 3.42 32.55
C CYS A 430 6.97 2.73 33.66
N ILE A 431 5.88 3.38 34.10
CA ILE A 431 4.89 2.80 35.03
C ILE A 431 3.74 2.21 34.21
N ASP A 432 3.50 0.89 34.35
CA ASP A 432 2.40 0.19 33.67
C ASP A 432 1.05 0.88 33.92
N SER A 433 0.34 1.16 32.82
CA SER A 433 -0.92 1.90 32.79
C SER A 433 -2.15 1.02 32.69
N ALA A 434 -2.03 -0.31 32.77
CA ALA A 434 -3.20 -1.21 32.72
C ALA A 434 -4.26 -0.88 33.78
N GLN A 435 -3.86 -0.29 34.92
CA GLN A 435 -4.75 0.17 35.97
C GLN A 435 -5.70 1.30 35.50
N LEU A 436 -5.24 2.20 34.61
CA LEU A 436 -6.03 3.34 34.13
C LEU A 436 -7.33 2.91 33.44
N TYR A 437 -7.31 1.74 32.80
CA TYR A 437 -8.48 1.15 32.13
C TYR A 437 -9.39 0.35 33.08
N ARG A 438 -9.01 0.18 34.34
CA ARG A 438 -9.76 -0.61 35.34
C ARG A 438 -10.26 0.24 36.52
N ASP A 439 -9.55 1.30 36.88
CA ASP A 439 -9.87 2.14 38.05
C ASP A 439 -10.91 3.25 37.76
N GLY A 440 -11.45 3.26 36.53
CA GLY A 440 -12.43 4.25 36.10
C GLY A 440 -11.80 5.55 35.62
N THR A 441 -10.47 5.66 35.50
CA THR A 441 -9.81 6.80 34.84
C THR A 441 -10.18 6.87 33.38
N LEU A 442 -10.04 5.73 32.69
CA LEU A 442 -10.34 5.59 31.29
C LEU A 442 -11.56 4.72 31.08
N PHE A 443 -12.32 5.24 30.14
CA PHE A 443 -13.42 4.66 29.43
C PHE A 443 -13.28 3.34 28.70
N HIS A 444 -12.09 2.96 28.28
CA HIS A 444 -11.91 2.34 26.97
C HIS A 444 -11.72 0.83 27.05
N GLY A 445 -12.36 0.10 26.14
CA GLY A 445 -12.21 -1.34 25.99
C GLY A 445 -11.04 -1.71 25.09
N PRO A 446 -10.71 -3.01 24.97
CA PRO A 446 -9.51 -3.51 24.28
C PRO A 446 -9.20 -2.86 22.93
N LEU A 447 -10.20 -2.55 22.10
CA LEU A 447 -9.97 -1.95 20.77
C LEU A 447 -9.52 -0.48 20.79
N LEU A 448 -9.50 0.16 21.96
CA LEU A 448 -9.08 1.54 22.17
C LEU A 448 -8.08 1.69 23.35
N GLN A 449 -7.56 0.58 23.87
CA GLN A 449 -6.54 0.57 24.92
C GLN A 449 -5.15 0.78 24.32
N SER A 450 -4.83 2.04 24.04
CA SER A 450 -3.58 2.43 23.39
C SER A 450 -2.45 2.74 24.38
N ILE A 451 -2.74 3.20 25.60
CA ILE A 451 -1.73 3.64 26.57
C ILE A 451 -1.12 2.42 27.25
N GLN A 452 0.16 2.16 26.97
CA GLN A 452 0.90 1.07 27.59
C GLN A 452 1.44 1.48 28.96
N CYS A 453 1.99 2.68 29.07
CA CYS A 453 2.59 3.14 30.32
C CYS A 453 2.71 4.68 30.41
N VAL A 454 2.79 5.19 31.64
CA VAL A 454 3.10 6.59 31.95
C VAL A 454 4.59 6.72 32.26
N VAL A 455 5.26 7.67 31.61
CA VAL A 455 6.66 7.98 31.90
C VAL A 455 6.72 9.01 33.03
N PRO A 456 7.36 8.71 34.18
CA PRO A 456 7.55 9.63 35.27
C PRO A 456 8.26 10.90 34.80
N GLN A 457 7.65 12.04 35.10
CA GLN A 457 8.14 13.37 34.76
C GLN A 457 7.74 14.36 35.86
N ASN A 458 8.27 15.59 35.76
CA ASN A 458 7.88 16.70 36.63
C ASN A 458 6.41 17.11 36.41
N ASP A 459 5.86 17.85 37.36
CA ASP A 459 4.45 18.25 37.40
C ASP A 459 3.97 19.19 36.27
N ASP A 460 4.79 19.51 35.28
CA ASP A 460 4.43 20.47 34.22
C ASP A 460 4.05 19.79 32.89
N ARG A 461 4.21 18.47 32.77
CA ARG A 461 3.90 17.72 31.54
C ARG A 461 3.58 16.26 31.81
N LEU A 462 2.76 15.66 30.95
CA LEU A 462 2.50 14.21 30.94
C LEU A 462 3.13 13.60 29.70
N VAL A 463 3.81 12.48 29.89
CA VAL A 463 4.41 11.70 28.81
C VAL A 463 3.87 10.28 28.87
N LEU A 464 3.30 9.81 27.76
CA LEU A 464 2.72 8.48 27.62
C LEU A 464 3.44 7.73 26.51
N ARG A 465 3.58 6.41 26.70
CA ARG A 465 3.90 5.49 25.60
C ARG A 465 2.64 4.75 25.21
N CYS A 466 2.39 4.72 23.92
CA CYS A 466 1.19 4.12 23.37
C CYS A 466 1.51 3.18 22.22
N GLN A 467 0.74 2.10 22.11
CA GLN A 467 0.71 1.23 20.95
C GLN A 467 -0.66 0.57 20.95
N LEU A 468 -1.34 0.58 19.81
CA LEU A 468 -2.63 -0.09 19.67
C LEU A 468 -2.49 -1.22 18.65
N PRO A 469 -2.84 -2.46 19.01
CA PRO A 469 -2.86 -3.56 18.06
C PRO A 469 -3.79 -3.28 16.86
N ALA A 470 -3.52 -3.91 15.71
CA ALA A 470 -4.41 -3.80 14.55
C ALA A 470 -5.86 -4.19 14.87
N VAL A 471 -6.78 -3.25 14.63
CA VAL A 471 -8.22 -3.50 14.70
C VAL A 471 -8.68 -4.09 13.37
N SER A 472 -9.36 -5.24 13.37
CA SER A 472 -9.82 -5.88 12.13
C SER A 472 -10.82 -5.00 11.36
N LEU A 473 -10.84 -5.11 10.03
CA LEU A 473 -11.79 -4.35 9.18
C LEU A 473 -13.25 -4.60 9.58
N ALA A 474 -13.58 -5.82 10.02
CA ALA A 474 -14.91 -6.14 10.52
C ALA A 474 -15.23 -5.39 11.82
N ALA A 475 -14.28 -5.28 12.75
CA ALA A 475 -14.47 -4.54 14.00
C ALA A 475 -14.53 -3.03 13.80
N GLN A 476 -13.78 -2.49 12.83
CA GLN A 476 -13.78 -1.07 12.48
C GLN A 476 -15.15 -0.59 11.92
N GLY A 477 -15.89 -1.49 11.25
CA GLY A 477 -17.21 -1.18 10.73
C GLY A 477 -17.19 -0.05 9.70
N GLN A 478 -18.01 1.00 9.92
CA GLN A 478 -18.13 2.14 9.00
C GLN A 478 -17.06 3.21 9.19
N PHE A 479 -16.18 3.10 10.20
CA PHE A 479 -15.12 4.06 10.51
C PHE A 479 -13.75 3.42 10.28
N ARG A 480 -13.40 3.25 9.01
CA ARG A 480 -12.13 2.64 8.63
C ARG A 480 -10.97 3.58 8.96
N ALA A 481 -9.88 3.01 9.47
CA ALA A 481 -8.62 3.72 9.60
C ALA A 481 -8.01 3.91 8.20
N GLU A 482 -8.27 5.07 7.61
CA GLU A 482 -7.77 5.48 6.28
C GLU A 482 -6.62 6.48 6.47
N THR A 483 -6.78 7.73 6.01
CA THR A 483 -5.77 8.78 6.13
C THR A 483 -5.57 9.26 7.57
N PHE A 484 -6.61 9.17 8.39
CA PHE A 484 -6.61 9.53 9.80
C PHE A 484 -7.06 8.33 10.61
N ASN A 485 -6.18 7.79 11.44
CA ASN A 485 -6.51 6.63 12.28
C ASN A 485 -7.16 7.10 13.59
N ALA A 486 -8.50 7.12 13.60
CA ALA A 486 -9.28 7.55 14.77
C ALA A 486 -9.00 6.76 16.05
N TYR A 487 -8.64 5.48 15.93
CA TYR A 487 -8.44 4.57 17.06
C TYR A 487 -7.14 4.90 17.80
N VAL A 488 -6.04 5.06 17.06
CA VAL A 488 -4.75 5.44 17.65
C VAL A 488 -4.77 6.91 18.06
N ALA A 489 -5.42 7.79 17.29
CA ALA A 489 -5.55 9.20 17.62
C ALA A 489 -6.37 9.46 18.90
N ASP A 490 -7.26 8.53 19.28
CA ASP A 490 -8.03 8.65 20.52
C ASP A 490 -7.13 8.72 21.77
N ALA A 491 -5.94 8.13 21.70
CA ALA A 491 -4.91 8.23 22.73
C ALA A 491 -4.58 9.68 23.12
N LEU A 492 -4.66 10.63 22.18
CA LEU A 492 -4.45 12.05 22.47
C LEU A 492 -5.52 12.59 23.42
N LEU A 493 -6.78 12.20 23.23
CA LEU A 493 -7.86 12.60 24.14
C LEU A 493 -7.77 11.85 25.47
N GLN A 494 -7.38 10.57 25.44
CA GLN A 494 -7.13 9.81 26.67
C GLN A 494 -6.04 10.45 27.54
N ALA A 495 -5.02 11.07 26.95
CA ALA A 495 -3.99 11.79 27.71
C ALA A 495 -4.56 12.90 28.60
N GLY A 496 -5.56 13.64 28.11
CA GLY A 496 -6.25 14.68 28.90
C GLY A 496 -7.07 14.08 30.05
N LEU A 497 -7.70 12.93 29.84
CA LEU A 497 -8.42 12.20 30.90
C LEU A 497 -7.45 11.74 32.00
N VAL A 498 -6.31 11.18 31.62
CA VAL A 498 -5.25 10.75 32.56
C VAL A 498 -4.73 11.94 33.37
N TRP A 499 -4.41 13.06 32.70
CA TRP A 499 -3.96 14.28 33.37
C TRP A 499 -4.97 14.76 34.43
N ILE A 500 -6.25 14.85 34.05
CA ILE A 500 -7.30 15.32 34.95
C ILE A 500 -7.49 14.37 36.13
N ARG A 501 -7.48 13.05 35.92
CA ARG A 501 -7.57 12.11 37.04
C ARG A 501 -6.40 12.28 38.01
N GLN A 502 -5.17 12.40 37.51
CA GLN A 502 -3.99 12.55 38.36
C GLN A 502 -4.04 13.84 39.20
N ARG A 503 -4.57 14.94 38.66
CA ARG A 503 -4.58 16.26 39.32
C ARG A 503 -5.83 16.59 40.11
N HIS A 504 -6.99 16.22 39.60
CA HIS A 504 -8.29 16.61 40.13
C HIS A 504 -9.08 15.43 40.67
N GLN A 505 -8.55 14.20 40.57
CA GLN A 505 -9.15 12.96 41.10
C GLN A 505 -10.58 12.71 40.58
N THR A 506 -10.90 13.20 39.39
CA THR A 506 -12.24 13.13 38.77
C THR A 506 -12.14 12.76 37.30
N ALA A 507 -13.25 12.24 36.75
CA ALA A 507 -13.42 11.99 35.34
C ALA A 507 -13.62 13.27 34.51
N SER A 508 -13.39 13.15 33.21
CA SER A 508 -13.54 14.23 32.23
C SER A 508 -13.98 13.73 30.86
N LEU A 509 -14.46 14.65 30.03
CA LEU A 509 -14.78 14.39 28.63
C LEU A 509 -14.22 15.49 27.71
N PRO A 510 -13.80 15.14 26.49
CA PRO A 510 -13.34 16.11 25.51
C PRO A 510 -14.49 17.00 25.02
N LEU A 511 -14.21 18.29 24.87
CA LEU A 511 -15.12 19.31 24.32
C LEU A 511 -14.76 19.71 22.89
N GLY A 512 -13.49 19.60 22.52
CA GLY A 512 -12.99 19.97 21.20
C GLY A 512 -11.51 20.31 21.21
N TRP A 513 -11.02 20.86 20.10
CA TRP A 513 -9.67 21.39 19.99
C TRP A 513 -9.63 22.60 19.05
N ALA A 514 -8.70 23.51 19.29
CA ALA A 514 -8.51 24.68 18.43
C ALA A 514 -7.89 24.29 17.08
N SER A 515 -6.90 23.41 17.10
CA SER A 515 -6.21 22.97 15.90
C SER A 515 -5.63 21.56 16.02
N LEU A 516 -5.67 20.80 14.94
CA LEU A 516 -4.95 19.54 14.80
C LEU A 516 -4.19 19.58 13.48
N ALA A 517 -2.86 19.53 13.55
CA ALA A 517 -1.96 19.39 12.41
C ALA A 517 -1.57 17.93 12.24
N HIS A 518 -1.81 17.40 11.04
CA HIS A 518 -1.44 16.05 10.66
C HIS A 518 -0.16 16.12 9.81
N TYR A 519 0.88 15.40 10.21
CA TYR A 519 2.17 15.38 9.49
C TYR A 519 2.46 14.00 8.91
N ARG A 520 2.07 12.94 9.63
CA ARG A 520 2.17 11.55 9.19
C ARG A 520 1.05 10.71 9.82
N PRO A 521 0.59 9.65 9.12
CA PRO A 521 -0.43 8.75 9.68
C PRO A 521 0.02 8.08 10.96
N LEU A 522 -0.91 7.90 11.91
CA LEU A 522 -0.73 7.03 13.07
C LEU A 522 -1.11 5.60 12.67
N ALA A 523 -0.14 4.69 12.61
CA ALA A 523 -0.39 3.30 12.23
C ALA A 523 -0.71 2.42 13.44
N PHE A 524 -1.47 1.34 13.21
CA PHE A 524 -1.58 0.24 14.18
C PHE A 524 -0.24 -0.47 14.36
N ASP A 525 -0.09 -1.18 15.47
CA ASP A 525 1.08 -1.98 15.83
C ASP A 525 2.41 -1.19 15.89
N GLN A 526 2.37 0.13 15.74
CA GLN A 526 3.54 1.00 15.84
C GLN A 526 3.57 1.71 17.20
N PRO A 527 4.71 1.65 17.92
CA PRO A 527 4.86 2.40 19.15
C PRO A 527 4.93 3.91 18.85
N ILE A 528 4.17 4.69 19.62
CA ILE A 528 4.21 6.15 19.60
C ILE A 528 4.42 6.68 21.02
N ALA A 529 5.00 7.86 21.12
CA ALA A 529 5.02 8.61 22.36
C ALA A 529 4.08 9.81 22.27
N LEU A 530 3.41 10.15 23.38
CA LEU A 530 2.59 11.35 23.48
C LEU A 530 3.15 12.27 24.55
N THR A 531 3.16 13.57 24.28
CA THR A 531 3.39 14.60 25.30
C THR A 531 2.16 15.48 25.42
N LEU A 532 1.64 15.66 26.63
CA LEU A 532 0.61 16.62 26.96
C LEU A 532 1.21 17.73 27.83
N THR A 533 1.02 18.98 27.40
CA THR A 533 1.42 20.18 28.15
C THR A 533 0.16 21.00 28.46
N PRO A 534 -0.22 21.18 29.74
CA PRO A 534 -1.37 21.98 30.10
C PRO A 534 -1.12 23.47 29.78
N CYS A 535 -2.06 24.10 29.08
CA CYS A 535 -2.07 25.55 28.84
C CYS A 535 -2.83 26.28 29.95
N ALA A 536 -3.93 25.67 30.42
CA ALA A 536 -4.71 26.14 31.57
C ALA A 536 -5.45 24.95 32.21
N SER A 537 -5.50 24.87 33.54
CA SER A 537 -6.26 23.84 34.24
C SER A 537 -6.90 24.39 35.51
N ASN A 538 -8.19 24.10 35.71
CA ASN A 538 -8.94 24.41 36.93
C ASN A 538 -9.98 23.30 37.20
N GLU A 539 -10.77 23.45 38.26
CA GLU A 539 -11.77 22.47 38.69
C GLU A 539 -12.91 22.22 37.68
N LEU A 540 -13.04 23.06 36.64
CA LEU A 540 -14.10 22.95 35.63
C LEU A 540 -13.57 22.54 34.25
N ARG A 541 -12.33 22.91 33.90
CA ARG A 541 -11.77 22.71 32.56
C ARG A 541 -10.26 22.48 32.55
N LEU A 542 -9.82 21.73 31.55
CA LEU A 542 -8.44 21.67 31.07
C LEU A 542 -8.38 22.20 29.63
N SER A 543 -7.37 23.02 29.34
CA SER A 543 -6.88 23.31 27.99
C SER A 543 -5.43 22.83 27.91
N ALA A 544 -5.08 22.07 26.88
CA ALA A 544 -3.74 21.52 26.72
C ALA A 544 -3.31 21.37 25.27
N ASP A 545 -1.99 21.36 25.05
CA ASP A 545 -1.36 21.01 23.79
C ASP A 545 -0.82 19.58 23.87
N ILE A 546 -1.11 18.76 22.85
CA ILE A 546 -0.85 17.32 22.84
C ILE A 546 -0.14 16.96 21.54
N THR A 547 1.05 16.38 21.61
CA THR A 547 1.86 16.01 20.44
C THR A 547 2.19 14.54 20.45
N ALA A 548 2.07 13.89 19.28
CA ALA A 548 2.42 12.50 19.06
C ALA A 548 3.73 12.37 18.26
N PHE A 549 4.58 11.43 18.67
CA PHE A 549 5.91 11.19 18.10
C PHE A 549 6.09 9.73 17.71
N ASP A 550 6.87 9.48 16.66
CA ASP A 550 7.39 8.13 16.38
C ASP A 550 8.58 7.77 17.29
N ALA A 551 9.08 6.55 17.15
CA ALA A 551 10.25 6.04 17.88
C ALA A 551 11.53 6.87 17.64
N ALA A 552 11.61 7.63 16.54
CA ALA A 552 12.73 8.51 16.22
C ALA A 552 12.52 9.95 16.73
N GLY A 553 11.42 10.23 17.44
CA GLY A 553 11.09 11.56 17.97
C GLY A 553 10.54 12.53 16.92
N GLN A 554 10.21 12.06 15.72
CA GLN A 554 9.57 12.90 14.70
C GLN A 554 8.10 13.10 15.03
N VAL A 555 7.62 14.32 14.86
CA VAL A 555 6.21 14.65 15.11
C VAL A 555 5.32 14.04 14.03
N LEU A 556 4.37 13.22 14.46
CA LEU A 556 3.36 12.60 13.62
C LEU A 556 2.10 13.47 13.54
N LEU A 557 1.67 14.00 14.68
CA LEU A 557 0.44 14.77 14.83
C LEU A 557 0.59 15.73 16.02
N ALA A 558 0.12 16.97 15.88
CA ALA A 558 0.08 17.96 16.96
C ALA A 558 -1.33 18.54 17.11
N MET A 559 -1.90 18.44 18.30
CA MET A 559 -3.21 18.99 18.68
C MET A 559 -2.99 20.16 19.64
N HIS A 560 -3.44 21.35 19.27
CA HIS A 560 -3.33 22.57 20.06
C HIS A 560 -4.68 22.99 20.63
N GLY A 561 -4.67 23.46 21.87
CA GLY A 561 -5.85 23.94 22.58
C GLY A 561 -6.95 22.88 22.69
N ALA A 562 -6.57 21.64 23.01
CA ALA A 562 -7.53 20.58 23.34
C ALA A 562 -8.26 20.93 24.63
N GLU A 563 -9.60 20.93 24.60
CA GLU A 563 -10.43 21.31 25.74
C GLU A 563 -11.14 20.09 26.35
N PHE A 564 -11.19 20.03 27.67
CA PHE A 564 -11.87 18.97 28.43
C PHE A 564 -12.74 19.58 29.53
N ALA A 565 -13.93 19.01 29.74
CA ALA A 565 -14.78 19.32 30.88
C ALA A 565 -14.43 18.41 32.06
N VAL A 566 -14.17 19.01 33.21
CA VAL A 566 -13.94 18.30 34.49
C VAL A 566 -15.30 18.10 35.17
N SER A 567 -15.65 16.86 35.54
CA SER A 567 -16.98 16.60 36.14
C SER A 567 -17.01 15.35 37.03
N HIS A 568 -17.28 15.57 38.32
CA HIS A 568 -17.51 14.50 39.30
C HIS A 568 -18.73 13.63 39.01
N GLN A 569 -19.70 14.14 38.24
CA GLN A 569 -20.89 13.36 37.87
C GLN A 569 -20.53 12.17 36.96
N LEU A 570 -19.41 12.27 36.23
CA LEU A 570 -18.95 11.23 35.32
C LEU A 570 -18.27 10.06 36.03
N ASP A 571 -17.76 10.26 37.26
CA ASP A 571 -17.03 9.21 37.99
C ASP A 571 -17.85 7.93 38.15
N ARG A 572 -19.14 8.08 38.49
CA ARG A 572 -20.06 6.95 38.61
C ARG A 572 -20.26 6.23 37.28
N LEU A 573 -20.33 6.96 36.17
CA LEU A 573 -20.55 6.38 34.85
C LEU A 573 -19.34 5.62 34.35
N PHE A 574 -18.12 6.08 34.64
CA PHE A 574 -16.89 5.37 34.26
C PHE A 574 -16.70 4.12 35.12
N ALA A 575 -17.07 4.17 36.40
CA ALA A 575 -17.03 3.00 37.29
C ALA A 575 -17.99 1.88 36.86
N LEU A 576 -19.19 2.20 36.35
CA LEU A 576 -20.20 1.22 35.92
C LEU A 576 -19.77 0.34 34.74
N ARG A 577 -18.79 0.78 33.94
CA ARG A 577 -18.23 -0.02 32.84
C ARG A 577 -17.24 -1.09 33.35
N ASN A 578 -16.49 -0.74 34.39
CA ASN A 578 -15.39 -1.55 34.91
C ASN A 578 -15.83 -2.52 36.01
N ALA A 579 -17.10 -2.43 36.44
CA ALA A 579 -17.79 -3.40 37.28
C ALA A 579 -18.44 -4.48 36.41
#